data_AF-A0A835NK36-F1
#
_entry.id   AF-A0A835NK36-F1
#
_cell.length_a   1.000
_cell.length_b   1.000
_cell.length_c   1.000
_cell.angle_alpha   90.00
_cell.angle_beta   90.00
_cell.angle_gamma   90.00
#
_symmetry.space_group_name_H-M   'P 1'
#
loop_
_entity.id
_entity.type
_entity.pdbx_description
1 polymer ?
#
loop_
_entity_poly.entity_id
_entity_poly.type
_entity_poly.pdbx_seq_one_letter_code
_entity_poly.pdbx_strand_id
1 'polypeptide(L)' 'MMLRKIAVAAAAKPASLARWESENKMVCEQRLLKGDGPKTGWSREMTNDGELILTMTADDVVCTRVYIRE' A
#
# COMPACT_ATOMS: atom_id res chain seq x y z
N MET A 1 -12.69 26.67 13.34
CA MET A 1 -12.11 25.76 12.33
C MET A 1 -12.17 24.34 12.86
N MET A 2 -13.02 23.48 12.28
CA MET A 2 -13.09 22.06 12.66
C MET A 2 -11.84 21.33 12.15
N LEU A 3 -10.97 20.88 13.05
CA LEU A 3 -9.99 19.85 12.71
C LEU A 3 -10.75 18.54 12.48
N ARG A 4 -10.78 18.06 11.24
CA ARG A 4 -11.20 16.69 10.94
C ARG A 4 -10.14 15.77 11.54
N LYS A 5 -10.48 15.11 12.64
CA LYS A 5 -9.69 13.99 13.18
C LYS A 5 -9.62 12.93 12.09
N ILE A 6 -8.44 12.72 11.50
CA ILE A 6 -8.18 11.51 10.73
C ILE A 6 -8.26 10.38 11.75
N ALA A 7 -9.37 9.64 11.75
CA ALA A 7 -9.49 8.43 12.52
C ALA A 7 -8.45 7.45 11.96
N VAL A 8 -7.40 7.18 12.73
CA VAL A 8 -6.52 6.04 12.47
C VAL A 8 -7.39 4.82 12.71
N ALA A 9 -7.92 4.22 11.64
CA ALA A 9 -8.62 2.97 11.72
C ALA A 9 -7.71 1.95 12.39
N ALA A 10 -8.18 1.35 13.49
CA ALA A 10 -7.49 0.24 14.12
C ALA A 10 -7.14 -0.80 13.05
N ALA A 11 -5.88 -1.23 13.01
CA ALA A 11 -5.38 -2.17 12.01
C ALA A 11 -6.13 -3.51 12.10
N ALA A 12 -7.25 -3.62 11.38
CA ALA A 12 -7.88 -4.88 11.10
C ALA A 12 -6.85 -5.74 10.37
N LYS A 13 -6.54 -6.93 10.87
CA LYS A 13 -5.54 -7.84 10.27
C LYS A 13 -6.03 -8.27 8.89
N PRO A 14 -5.47 -7.76 7.78
CA PRO A 14 -5.88 -8.19 6.45
C PRO A 14 -5.15 -9.48 6.12
N ALA A 15 -5.83 -10.40 5.42
CA ALA A 15 -5.09 -11.41 4.68
C ALA A 15 -4.32 -10.70 3.56
N SER A 16 -3.01 -10.95 3.50
CA SER A 16 -2.11 -10.37 2.51
C SER A 16 -1.45 -11.50 1.74
N LEU A 17 -1.57 -11.47 0.41
CA LEU A 17 -0.82 -12.36 -0.47
C LEU A 17 -0.06 -11.49 -1.46
N ALA A 18 1.27 -11.51 -1.36
CA ALA A 18 2.14 -10.83 -2.30
C ALA A 18 2.40 -11.73 -3.50
N ARG A 19 2.39 -11.16 -4.70
CA ARG A 19 2.77 -11.83 -5.95
C ARG A 19 3.72 -10.96 -6.75
N TRP A 20 4.60 -11.61 -7.50
CA TRP A 20 5.39 -10.93 -8.52
C TRP A 20 4.49 -10.62 -9.71
N GLU A 21 4.47 -9.36 -10.13
CA GLU A 21 3.83 -8.91 -11.38
C GLU A 21 4.84 -8.89 -12.53
N SER A 22 6.09 -8.56 -12.20
CA SER A 22 7.25 -8.63 -13.09
C SER A 22 8.49 -9.03 -12.28
N GLU A 23 9.65 -9.14 -12.93
CA GLU A 23 10.93 -9.39 -12.28
C GLU A 23 11.30 -8.33 -11.22
N ASN A 24 10.93 -7.08 -11.46
CA ASN A 24 11.28 -5.94 -10.61
C ASN A 24 10.10 -5.40 -9.77
N LYS A 25 8.91 -6.01 -9.87
CA LYS A 25 7.69 -5.50 -9.23
C LYS A 25 6.91 -6.58 -8.48
N MET A 26 6.67 -6.31 -7.21
CA MET A 26 5.80 -7.11 -6.34
C MET A 26 4.56 -6.31 -5.97
N VAL A 27 3.40 -6.95 -6.03
CA VAL A 27 2.09 -6.36 -5.71
C VAL A 27 1.37 -7.19 -4.65
N CYS A 28 0.55 -6.53 -3.83
CA CYS A 28 -0.28 -7.19 -2.85
C CYS A 28 -1.63 -6.48 -2.74
N GLU A 29 -2.70 -7.25 -2.90
CA GLU A 29 -4.05 -6.82 -2.56
C GLU A 29 -4.38 -7.32 -1.15
N GLN A 30 -4.91 -6.43 -0.32
CA GLN A 30 -5.24 -6.72 1.06
C GLN A 30 -6.75 -6.79 1.22
N ARG A 31 -7.23 -7.90 1.79
CA ARG A 31 -8.64 -8.09 2.10
C ARG A 31 -8.83 -8.18 3.61
N LEU A 32 -9.80 -7.41 4.12
CA LEU A 32 -10.22 -7.50 5.51
C LEU A 32 -10.81 -8.88 5.80
N LEU A 33 -10.31 -9.53 6.86
CA LEU A 33 -10.84 -10.82 7.32
C LEU A 33 -12.20 -10.69 8.00
N LYS A 34 -12.50 -9.51 8.56
CA LYS A 34 -13.77 -9.21 9.23
C LYS A 34 -14.05 -7.71 9.13
N GLY A 35 -15.34 -7.37 8.96
CA GLY A 35 -15.82 -6.00 8.88
C GLY A 35 -15.69 -5.39 7.47
N ASP A 36 -16.15 -4.15 7.36
CA ASP A 36 -16.09 -3.36 6.13
C ASP A 36 -15.03 -2.27 6.26
N GLY A 37 -14.43 -1.91 5.13
CA GLY A 37 -13.40 -0.88 5.06
C GLY A 37 -12.87 -0.73 3.64
N PRO A 38 -11.97 0.25 3.42
CA PRO A 38 -11.44 0.54 2.09
C PRO A 38 -10.69 -0.66 1.54
N LYS A 39 -10.79 -0.87 0.22
CA LYS A 39 -9.92 -1.82 -0.47
C LYS A 39 -8.50 -1.28 -0.42
N THR A 40 -7.61 -2.03 0.23
CA THR A 40 -6.23 -1.61 0.43
C THR A 40 -5.28 -2.49 -0.35
N GLY A 41 -4.16 -1.93 -0.76
CA GLY A 41 -3.12 -2.65 -1.47
C GLY A 41 -1.80 -1.91 -1.44
N TRP A 42 -0.75 -2.60 -1.87
CA TRP A 42 0.56 -1.99 -2.05
C TRP A 42 1.33 -2.62 -3.20
N SER A 43 2.26 -1.86 -3.78
CA SER A 43 3.27 -2.38 -4.70
C SER A 43 4.65 -1.87 -4.33
N ARG A 44 5.67 -2.69 -4.61
CA ARG A 44 7.09 -2.35 -4.50
C ARG A 44 7.75 -2.62 -5.84
N GLU A 45 8.35 -1.59 -6.42
CA GLU A 45 8.98 -1.67 -7.74
C GLU A 45 10.40 -1.10 -7.69
N MET A 46 11.37 -1.88 -8.15
CA MET A 46 12.74 -1.41 -8.33
C MET A 46 12.88 -0.72 -9.69
N THR A 47 13.39 0.51 -9.69
CA THR A 47 13.71 1.24 -10.91
C THR A 47 15.10 0.86 -11.42
N ASN A 48 15.37 1.16 -12.71
CA ASN A 48 16.69 0.95 -13.30
C ASN A 48 17.78 1.82 -12.66
N ASP A 49 17.38 2.93 -12.02
CA ASP A 49 18.26 3.88 -11.35
C ASP A 49 18.57 3.47 -9.89
N GLY A 50 18.07 2.30 -9.45
CA GLY A 50 18.31 1.75 -8.12
C GLY A 50 17.39 2.30 -7.03
N GLU A 51 16.34 3.03 -7.39
CA GLU A 51 15.31 3.50 -6.45
C GLU A 51 14.26 2.42 -6.21
N LEU A 52 13.66 2.43 -5.02
CA LEU A 52 12.48 1.63 -4.70
C LEU A 52 11.25 2.53 -4.64
N ILE A 53 10.28 2.27 -5.52
CA ILE A 53 8.96 2.91 -5.49
C ILE A 53 8.02 2.04 -4.66
N LEU A 54 7.48 2.61 -3.58
CA LEU A 54 6.38 2.05 -2.80
C LEU A 54 5.09 2.80 -3.12
N THR A 55 4.11 2.11 -3.68
CA THR A 55 2.75 2.62 -3.87
C THR A 55 1.83 1.96 -2.87
N MET A 56 0.99 2.74 -2.19
CA MET A 56 -0.06 2.26 -1.29
C MET A 56 -1.40 2.80 -1.78
N THR A 57 -2.42 1.95 -1.82
CA THR A 57 -3.76 2.32 -2.25
C THR A 57 -4.77 2.09 -1.13
N ALA A 58 -5.76 2.99 -1.06
CA ALA A 58 -6.96 2.84 -0.24
C ALA A 58 -8.14 3.41 -1.04
N ASP A 59 -8.96 2.52 -1.60
CA ASP A 59 -9.98 2.85 -2.61
C ASP A 59 -9.42 3.69 -3.76
N ASP A 60 -9.82 4.95 -3.88
CA ASP A 60 -9.39 5.90 -4.93
C ASP A 60 -8.16 6.73 -4.55
N VAL A 61 -7.68 6.62 -3.31
CA VAL A 61 -6.50 7.35 -2.82
C VAL A 61 -5.23 6.56 -3.08
N VAL A 62 -4.24 7.22 -3.68
CA VAL A 62 -2.92 6.67 -3.97
C VAL A 62 -1.84 7.47 -3.24
N CYS A 63 -0.98 6.79 -2.49
CA CYS A 63 0.21 7.35 -1.88
C CYS A 63 1.45 6.70 -2.51
N THR A 64 2.38 7.52 -2.99
CA THR A 64 3.66 7.07 -3.56
C THR A 64 4.82 7.57 -2.72
N ARG A 65 5.75 6.68 -2.40
CA ARG A 65 7.02 6.98 -1.72
C ARG A 65 8.18 6.44 -2.54
N VAL A 66 9.24 7.23 -2.66
CA VAL A 66 10.47 6.83 -3.35
C VAL A 66 11.57 6.72 -2.30
N TYR A 67 12.29 5.60 -2.33
CA TYR A 67 13.40 5.32 -1.43
C TYR A 67 14.67 5.11 -2.23
N ILE A 68 15.76 5.65 -1.72
CA ILE A 68 17.12 5.43 -2.19
C ILE A 68 17.82 4.58 -1.14
N ARG A 69 18.70 3.68 -1.56
CA ARG A 69 19.53 2.90 -0.63
C ARG A 69 20.53 3.85 0.05
N GLU A 70 20.63 3.76 1.38
CA GLU A 70 21.68 4.44 2.17
C GLU A 70 23.09 3.95 1.83
#